data_AF-A0A378APK5-F1
#
_entry.id   AF-A0A378APK5-F1
#
_cell.length_a   1.000
_cell.length_b   1.000
_cell.length_c   1.000
_cell.angle_alpha   90.00
_cell.angle_beta   90.00
_cell.angle_gamma   90.00
#
_symmetry.space_group_name_H-M   'P 1'
#
loop_
_entity.id
_entity.type
_entity.pdbx_description
1 polymer ?
#
loop_
_entity_poly.entity_id
_entity_poly.type
_entity_poly.pdbx_seq_one_letter_code
_entity_poly.pdbx_strand_id
1 'polypeptide(L)'
;MGNRSILTGALALGLLMAAVPDGHADQTVPEGYVRVAMAHGVPPEALYSVSLSESSRKLPRGIRPWPWTINVAGKGYRYETRLQAWQALQVFMKRHPLKRIDVGIAQVNLGWNGHHFASTWDAFDPYTNLNAAATILRECWARKPGSWLDAAGCYHHPAGGQPAARYRAIVRGHLAKISPAPRISAPAAEAPRSVAALTPDPGFRLD
;
A
#
# COMPACT_ATOMS: atom_id res chain seq x y z
N MET A 1 -19.83 -17.64 79.06
CA MET A 1 -20.33 -18.93 78.51
C MET A 1 -20.62 -18.72 77.03
N GLY A 2 -20.23 -19.69 76.21
CA GLY A 2 -19.81 -19.48 74.83
C GLY A 2 -20.88 -19.05 73.84
N ASN A 3 -20.40 -18.63 72.67
CA ASN A 3 -20.98 -19.12 71.44
C ASN A 3 -19.90 -19.24 70.36
N ARG A 4 -19.86 -20.44 69.77
CA ARG A 4 -18.93 -20.89 68.74
C ARG A 4 -19.45 -20.34 67.41
N SER A 5 -18.69 -19.47 66.75
CA SER A 5 -18.99 -19.07 65.38
C SER A 5 -18.28 -20.00 64.41
N ILE A 6 -19.07 -20.65 63.58
CA ILE A 6 -18.71 -21.63 62.56
C ILE A 6 -18.02 -20.89 61.41
N LEU A 7 -16.79 -21.29 61.08
CA LEU A 7 -16.07 -20.86 59.89
C LEU A 7 -16.64 -21.62 58.67
N THR A 8 -17.52 -21.00 57.90
CA THR A 8 -17.86 -21.43 56.54
C THR A 8 -16.82 -20.87 55.57
N GLY A 9 -15.91 -21.73 55.12
CA GLY A 9 -14.97 -21.42 54.05
C GLY A 9 -15.70 -21.23 52.73
N ALA A 10 -15.69 -20.01 52.20
CA ALA A 10 -16.12 -19.75 50.84
C ALA A 10 -14.99 -20.17 49.87
N LEU A 11 -15.28 -21.15 49.01
CA LEU A 11 -14.43 -21.49 47.86
C LEU A 11 -14.40 -20.26 46.93
N ALA A 12 -13.26 -19.57 46.88
CA ALA A 12 -12.98 -18.59 45.84
C ALA A 12 -12.71 -19.34 44.54
N LEU A 13 -13.72 -19.40 43.66
CA LEU A 13 -13.56 -19.89 42.30
C LEU A 13 -12.73 -18.86 41.53
N GLY A 14 -11.43 -19.10 41.45
CA GLY A 14 -10.50 -18.27 40.68
C GLY A 14 -10.86 -18.32 39.20
N LEU A 15 -11.49 -17.25 38.70
CA LEU A 15 -11.76 -17.08 37.28
C LEU A 15 -10.43 -16.74 36.60
N LEU A 16 -9.79 -17.76 36.01
CA LEU A 16 -8.61 -17.60 35.19
C LEU A 16 -9.02 -16.80 33.94
N MET A 17 -8.78 -15.49 33.95
CA MET A 17 -8.83 -14.66 32.75
C MET A 17 -7.68 -15.11 31.85
N ALA A 18 -7.96 -16.06 30.95
CA ALA A 18 -7.07 -16.36 29.85
C ALA A 18 -6.94 -15.08 29.02
N ALA A 19 -5.76 -14.47 29.05
CA ALA A 19 -5.41 -13.41 28.12
C ALA A 19 -5.58 -13.98 26.71
N VAL A 20 -6.63 -13.56 26.01
CA VAL A 20 -6.78 -13.83 24.59
C VAL A 20 -5.59 -13.14 23.94
N PRO A 21 -4.68 -13.86 23.27
CA PRO A 21 -3.63 -13.21 22.52
C PRO A 21 -4.32 -12.31 21.49
N ASP A 22 -4.03 -11.00 21.53
CA ASP A 22 -4.37 -10.09 20.45
C ASP A 22 -3.71 -10.65 19.19
N GLY A 23 -4.50 -11.41 18.41
CA GLY A 23 -4.10 -11.90 17.11
C GLY A 23 -3.74 -10.69 16.28
N HIS A 24 -2.45 -10.43 16.13
CA HIS A 24 -1.96 -9.45 15.19
C HIS A 24 -2.44 -9.94 13.82
N ALA A 25 -3.53 -9.36 13.33
CA ALA A 25 -4.08 -9.68 12.02
C ALA A 25 -3.06 -9.19 10.99
N ASP A 26 -2.13 -10.07 10.66
CA ASP A 26 -1.10 -9.82 9.68
C ASP A 26 -1.78 -9.48 8.36
N GLN A 27 -1.52 -8.27 7.87
CA GLN A 27 -2.21 -7.70 6.74
C GLN A 27 -1.64 -8.32 5.47
N THR A 28 -2.39 -9.18 4.79
CA THR A 28 -1.96 -9.65 3.48
C THR A 28 -2.08 -8.53 2.44
N VAL A 29 -1.11 -8.45 1.53
CA VAL A 29 -1.17 -7.51 0.41
C VAL A 29 -2.26 -7.97 -0.57
N PRO A 30 -3.29 -7.15 -0.87
CA PRO A 30 -4.33 -7.56 -1.81
C PRO A 30 -3.78 -7.76 -3.23
N GLU A 31 -4.30 -8.74 -3.97
CA GLU A 31 -3.82 -9.10 -5.32
C GLU A 31 -3.73 -7.91 -6.28
N GLY A 32 -4.70 -6.98 -6.22
CA GLY A 32 -4.69 -5.77 -7.04
C GLY A 32 -3.44 -4.90 -6.82
N TYR A 33 -2.94 -4.82 -5.59
CA TYR A 33 -1.68 -4.14 -5.27
C TYR A 33 -0.49 -4.92 -5.81
N VAL A 34 -0.49 -6.25 -5.68
CA VAL A 34 0.58 -7.11 -6.23
C VAL A 34 0.73 -6.88 -7.72
N ARG A 35 -0.38 -6.97 -8.48
CA ARG A 35 -0.36 -6.80 -9.94
C ARG A 35 0.16 -5.43 -10.37
N VAL A 36 -0.36 -4.35 -9.79
CA VAL A 36 0.10 -2.99 -10.12
C VAL A 36 1.56 -2.79 -9.71
N ALA A 37 1.94 -3.15 -8.49
CA ALA A 37 3.30 -2.93 -8.02
C ALA A 37 4.31 -3.70 -8.88
N MET A 38 4.05 -4.96 -9.20
CA MET A 38 4.93 -5.77 -10.06
C MET A 38 5.07 -5.19 -11.49
N ALA A 39 3.99 -4.66 -12.08
CA ALA A 39 4.04 -4.03 -13.40
C ALA A 39 4.98 -2.81 -13.45
N HIS A 40 5.20 -2.16 -12.31
CA HIS A 40 6.13 -1.02 -12.16
C HIS A 40 7.44 -1.42 -11.44
N GLY A 41 7.61 -2.71 -11.17
CA GLY A 41 8.69 -3.34 -10.38
C GLY A 41 8.82 -2.83 -8.92
N VAL A 42 7.78 -2.21 -8.40
CA VAL A 42 7.70 -1.76 -7.00
C VAL A 42 7.37 -2.98 -6.12
N PRO A 43 7.96 -3.12 -4.92
CA PRO A 43 7.53 -4.14 -3.97
C PRO A 43 6.05 -3.95 -3.60
N PRO A 44 5.21 -5.01 -3.69
CA PRO A 44 3.79 -4.90 -3.34
C PRO A 44 3.53 -4.32 -1.95
N GLU A 45 4.36 -4.70 -0.96
CA GLU A 45 4.28 -4.22 0.42
C GLU A 45 4.57 -2.73 0.53
N ALA A 46 5.49 -2.20 -0.30
CA ALA A 46 5.81 -0.78 -0.34
C ALA A 46 4.61 0.04 -0.88
N LEU A 47 4.02 -0.37 -2.00
CA LEU A 47 2.84 0.32 -2.54
C LEU A 47 1.64 0.24 -1.59
N TYR A 48 1.43 -0.91 -0.97
CA TYR A 48 0.31 -1.11 -0.04
C TYR A 48 0.48 -0.33 1.26
N SER A 49 1.69 -0.31 1.84
CA SER A 49 1.99 0.47 3.05
C SER A 49 1.89 1.99 2.82
N VAL A 50 2.30 2.49 1.64
CA VAL A 50 2.01 3.88 1.23
C VAL A 50 0.51 4.12 1.21
N SER A 51 -0.27 3.30 0.52
CA SER A 51 -1.73 3.52 0.41
C SER A 51 -2.46 3.42 1.77
N LEU A 52 -1.98 2.58 2.70
CA LEU A 52 -2.47 2.53 4.07
C LEU A 52 -2.17 3.83 4.84
N SER A 53 -0.97 4.39 4.63
CA SER A 53 -0.56 5.67 5.24
C SER A 53 -1.42 6.83 4.71
N GLU A 54 -1.80 6.77 3.45
CA GLU A 54 -2.50 7.85 2.75
C GLU A 54 -4.01 7.89 2.99
N SER A 55 -4.71 6.75 2.90
CA SER A 55 -6.18 6.75 2.85
C SER A 55 -6.86 5.71 3.73
N SER A 56 -6.17 5.17 4.74
CA SER A 56 -6.73 4.12 5.59
C SER A 56 -8.10 4.49 6.19
N ARG A 57 -9.00 3.51 6.20
CA ARG A 57 -10.31 3.52 6.84
C ARG A 57 -10.51 2.20 7.57
N LYS A 58 -11.06 2.25 8.78
CA LYS A 58 -11.50 1.06 9.51
C LYS A 58 -12.78 0.53 8.86
N LEU A 59 -12.73 -0.69 8.35
CA LEU A 59 -13.86 -1.42 7.78
C LEU A 59 -14.15 -2.67 8.63
N PRO A 60 -15.30 -3.34 8.47
CA PRO A 60 -15.61 -4.57 9.22
C PRO A 60 -14.54 -5.67 9.07
N ARG A 61 -13.87 -5.73 7.91
CA ARG A 61 -12.81 -6.70 7.61
C ARG A 61 -11.40 -6.19 7.90
N GLY A 62 -11.28 -5.14 8.71
CA GLY A 62 -10.00 -4.53 9.10
C GLY A 62 -9.72 -3.18 8.45
N ILE A 63 -8.49 -2.70 8.60
CA ILE A 63 -8.07 -1.41 8.05
C ILE A 63 -7.66 -1.58 6.59
N ARG A 64 -8.23 -0.77 5.70
CA ARG A 64 -7.92 -0.79 4.26
C ARG A 64 -7.81 0.64 3.72
N PRO A 65 -7.01 0.87 2.67
CA PRO A 65 -7.05 2.11 1.91
C PRO A 65 -8.44 2.36 1.32
N TRP A 66 -8.92 3.61 1.35
CA TRP A 66 -10.26 3.97 0.89
C TRP A 66 -10.20 4.85 -0.36
N PRO A 67 -10.74 4.40 -1.51
CA PRO A 67 -10.50 5.07 -2.79
C PRO A 67 -11.23 6.40 -2.94
N TRP A 68 -12.31 6.64 -2.20
CA TRP A 68 -13.11 7.85 -2.33
C TRP A 68 -12.75 8.86 -1.25
N THR A 69 -11.44 9.14 -1.17
CA THR A 69 -10.82 10.04 -0.18
C THR A 69 -10.27 11.28 -0.88
N ILE A 70 -10.48 12.45 -0.29
CA ILE A 70 -9.93 13.73 -0.74
C ILE A 70 -9.23 14.39 0.43
N ASN A 71 -7.99 14.83 0.25
CA ASN A 71 -7.37 15.82 1.12
C ASN A 71 -7.46 17.19 0.44
N VAL A 72 -7.93 18.21 1.17
CA VAL A 72 -7.90 19.59 0.73
C VAL A 72 -7.19 20.41 1.78
N ALA A 73 -6.03 20.96 1.41
CA ALA A 73 -5.27 21.87 2.26
C ALA A 73 -4.91 21.29 3.65
N GLY A 74 -4.75 19.97 3.76
CA GLY A 74 -4.49 19.25 5.01
C GLY A 74 -5.73 18.63 5.66
N LYS A 75 -6.94 18.96 5.17
CA LYS A 75 -8.20 18.44 5.71
C LYS A 75 -8.71 17.27 4.88
N GLY A 76 -8.86 16.10 5.51
CA GLY A 76 -9.38 14.90 4.88
C GLY A 76 -10.90 14.82 4.83
N TYR A 77 -11.43 14.31 3.72
CA TYR A 77 -12.83 14.03 3.46
C TYR A 77 -12.94 12.62 2.87
N ARG A 78 -13.93 11.86 3.32
CA ARG A 78 -14.20 10.49 2.83
C ARG A 78 -15.66 10.39 2.42
N TYR A 79 -15.89 9.76 1.28
CA TYR A 79 -17.21 9.60 0.68
C TYR A 79 -17.54 8.13 0.50
N GLU A 80 -18.82 7.80 0.35
CA GLU A 80 -19.27 6.41 0.20
C GLU A 80 -19.26 5.92 -1.25
N THR A 81 -19.12 6.83 -2.22
CA THR A 81 -19.09 6.47 -3.64
C THR A 81 -18.11 7.34 -4.42
N ARG A 82 -17.67 6.82 -5.57
CA ARG A 82 -16.87 7.57 -6.56
C ARG A 82 -17.58 8.85 -7.00
N LEU A 83 -18.88 8.77 -7.24
CA LEU A 83 -19.68 9.91 -7.68
C LEU A 83 -19.71 11.03 -6.64
N GLN A 84 -19.94 10.71 -5.37
CA GLN A 84 -19.93 11.70 -4.29
C GLN A 84 -18.57 12.37 -4.12
N ALA A 85 -17.47 11.59 -4.14
CA ALA A 85 -16.13 12.15 -4.08
C ALA A 85 -15.85 13.05 -5.29
N TRP A 86 -16.19 12.61 -6.49
CA TRP A 86 -15.98 13.40 -7.69
C TRP A 86 -16.79 14.71 -7.70
N GLN A 87 -18.06 14.67 -7.30
CA GLN A 87 -18.90 15.87 -7.16
C GLN A 87 -18.31 16.85 -6.14
N ALA A 88 -17.86 16.36 -4.98
CA ALA A 88 -17.20 17.18 -3.98
C ALA A 88 -15.90 17.79 -4.51
N LEU A 89 -15.10 17.01 -5.25
CA LEU A 89 -13.89 17.50 -5.90
C LEU A 89 -14.17 18.67 -6.83
N GLN A 90 -15.24 18.61 -7.65
CA GLN A 90 -15.63 19.72 -8.54
C GLN A 90 -15.90 21.01 -7.76
N VAL A 91 -16.42 20.92 -6.53
CA VAL A 91 -16.63 22.09 -5.66
C VAL A 91 -15.31 22.59 -5.08
N PHE A 92 -14.44 21.70 -4.60
CA PHE A 92 -13.15 22.09 -4.02
C PHE A 92 -12.22 22.75 -5.04
N MET A 93 -12.20 22.26 -6.28
CA MET A 93 -11.39 22.82 -7.37
C MET A 93 -11.73 24.27 -7.72
N LYS A 94 -12.97 24.73 -7.42
CA LYS A 94 -13.37 26.13 -7.59
C LYS A 94 -12.83 27.05 -6.49
N ARG A 95 -12.38 26.48 -5.36
CA ARG A 95 -12.04 27.22 -4.13
C ARG A 95 -10.57 27.08 -3.73
N HIS A 96 -9.88 26.06 -4.24
CA HIS A 96 -8.51 25.74 -3.87
C HIS A 96 -7.65 25.42 -5.09
N PRO A 97 -6.36 25.80 -5.09
CA PRO A 97 -5.41 25.36 -6.10
C PRO A 97 -5.26 23.85 -6.09
N LEU A 98 -5.11 23.22 -7.26
CA LEU A 98 -4.92 21.77 -7.40
C LEU A 98 -3.72 21.24 -6.61
N LYS A 99 -2.68 22.04 -6.42
CA LYS A 99 -1.51 21.70 -5.61
C LYS A 99 -1.83 21.46 -4.13
N ARG A 100 -3.02 21.86 -3.68
CA ARG A 100 -3.51 21.63 -2.31
C ARG A 100 -4.55 20.52 -2.25
N ILE A 101 -4.72 19.73 -3.32
CA ILE A 101 -5.74 18.69 -3.39
C ILE A 101 -5.09 17.35 -3.75
N ASP A 102 -5.26 16.39 -2.85
CA ASP A 102 -4.86 15.00 -3.05
C ASP A 102 -6.10 14.11 -3.15
N VAL A 103 -6.07 13.11 -4.03
CA VAL A 103 -7.24 12.27 -4.30
C VAL A 103 -6.92 10.79 -4.38
N GLY A 104 -7.93 10.00 -4.06
CA GLY A 104 -7.92 8.58 -4.36
C GLY A 104 -7.27 7.72 -3.28
N ILE A 105 -7.13 6.44 -3.61
CA ILE A 105 -6.67 5.39 -2.70
C ILE A 105 -5.22 5.58 -2.23
N ALA A 106 -4.39 6.29 -3.00
CA ALA A 106 -3.01 6.60 -2.67
C ALA A 106 -2.74 8.12 -2.53
N GLN A 107 -3.81 8.94 -2.42
CA GLN A 107 -3.74 10.40 -2.23
C GLN A 107 -2.73 11.08 -3.20
N VAL A 108 -2.90 10.83 -4.49
CA VAL A 108 -2.07 11.49 -5.52
C VAL A 108 -2.46 12.96 -5.63
N ASN A 109 -1.48 13.86 -5.51
CA ASN A 109 -1.71 15.30 -5.63
C ASN A 109 -2.06 15.71 -7.06
N LEU A 110 -3.19 16.40 -7.25
CA LEU A 110 -3.67 16.80 -8.57
C LEU A 110 -2.83 17.89 -9.23
N GLY A 111 -2.24 18.80 -8.46
CA GLY A 111 -1.50 19.93 -9.01
C GLY A 111 -0.10 19.58 -9.49
N TRP A 112 0.50 18.51 -8.95
CA TRP A 112 1.83 18.03 -9.35
C TRP A 112 1.75 16.83 -10.28
N ASN A 113 0.83 15.90 -9.99
CA ASN A 113 0.79 14.58 -10.61
C ASN A 113 -0.52 14.34 -11.39
N GLY A 114 -1.33 15.38 -11.61
CA GLY A 114 -2.60 15.27 -12.33
C GLY A 114 -2.47 14.77 -13.78
N HIS A 115 -1.29 14.92 -14.39
CA HIS A 115 -0.99 14.47 -15.74
C HIS A 115 -1.01 12.92 -15.90
N HIS A 116 -1.01 12.15 -14.81
CA HIS A 116 -1.23 10.70 -14.87
C HIS A 116 -2.70 10.32 -15.10
N PHE A 117 -3.64 11.27 -15.08
CA PHE A 117 -5.06 11.01 -15.20
C PHE A 117 -5.62 11.67 -16.46
N ALA A 118 -6.40 10.91 -17.26
CA ALA A 118 -7.13 11.47 -18.39
C ALA A 118 -8.25 12.42 -17.93
N SER A 119 -8.80 12.20 -16.73
CA SER A 119 -9.79 13.07 -16.11
C SER A 119 -9.74 13.03 -14.58
N THR A 120 -10.37 14.01 -13.92
CA THR A 120 -10.54 13.99 -12.46
C THR A 120 -11.47 12.87 -11.98
N TRP A 121 -12.32 12.34 -12.87
CA TRP A 121 -13.09 11.13 -12.58
C TRP A 121 -12.16 9.92 -12.47
N ASP A 122 -11.20 9.78 -13.37
CA ASP A 122 -10.23 8.66 -13.40
C ASP A 122 -9.27 8.68 -12.21
N ALA A 123 -9.02 9.85 -11.63
CA ALA A 123 -8.22 9.97 -10.41
C ALA A 123 -8.82 9.24 -9.20
N PHE A 124 -10.12 8.93 -9.21
CA PHE A 124 -10.79 8.09 -8.20
C PHE A 124 -10.99 6.63 -8.62
N ASP A 125 -10.57 6.24 -9.83
CA ASP A 125 -10.45 4.83 -10.16
C ASP A 125 -9.32 4.20 -9.32
N PRO A 126 -9.56 3.14 -8.53
CA PRO A 126 -8.54 2.59 -7.66
C PRO A 126 -7.29 2.13 -8.42
N TYR A 127 -7.45 1.52 -9.60
CA TYR A 127 -6.32 0.99 -10.35
C TYR A 127 -5.58 2.09 -11.10
N THR A 128 -6.27 3.05 -11.70
CA THR A 128 -5.61 4.21 -12.32
C THR A 128 -4.81 4.99 -11.27
N ASN A 129 -5.40 5.24 -10.09
CA ASN A 129 -4.71 5.93 -9.00
C ASN A 129 -3.50 5.14 -8.47
N LEU A 130 -3.62 3.82 -8.31
CA LEU A 130 -2.49 2.97 -7.90
C LEU A 130 -1.36 2.94 -8.95
N ASN A 131 -1.68 2.93 -10.25
CA ASN A 131 -0.66 2.99 -11.30
C ASN A 131 0.11 4.32 -11.27
N ALA A 132 -0.60 5.44 -11.07
CA ALA A 132 0.04 6.74 -10.86
C ALA A 132 0.95 6.71 -9.62
N ALA A 133 0.46 6.19 -8.51
CA ALA A 133 1.23 6.08 -7.28
C ALA A 133 2.48 5.20 -7.42
N ALA A 134 2.36 4.05 -8.09
CA ALA A 134 3.48 3.15 -8.36
C ALA A 134 4.54 3.82 -9.26
N THR A 135 4.11 4.59 -10.26
CA THR A 135 4.98 5.39 -11.12
C THR A 135 5.79 6.39 -10.30
N ILE A 136 5.12 7.22 -9.49
CA ILE A 136 5.77 8.25 -8.64
C ILE A 136 6.73 7.59 -7.64
N LEU A 137 6.32 6.49 -7.01
CA LEU A 137 7.15 5.79 -6.04
C LEU A 137 8.40 5.19 -6.70
N ARG A 138 8.27 4.66 -7.92
CA ARG A 138 9.39 4.20 -8.72
C ARG A 138 10.34 5.33 -9.09
N GLU A 139 9.83 6.48 -9.53
CA GLU A 139 10.64 7.66 -9.83
C GLU A 139 11.42 8.14 -8.60
N CYS A 140 10.76 8.20 -7.45
CA CYS A 140 11.42 8.53 -6.18
C CYS A 140 12.53 7.54 -5.82
N TRP A 141 12.32 6.24 -6.03
CA TRP A 141 13.37 5.24 -5.84
C TRP A 141 14.52 5.42 -6.83
N ALA A 142 14.24 5.73 -8.10
CA ALA A 142 15.26 5.92 -9.12
C ALA A 142 16.17 7.14 -8.83
N ARG A 143 15.64 8.18 -8.18
CA ARG A 143 16.44 9.35 -7.74
C ARG A 143 17.44 9.01 -6.64
N LYS A 144 17.14 8.03 -5.79
CA LYS A 144 18.03 7.56 -4.71
C LYS A 144 17.80 6.06 -4.45
N PRO A 145 18.42 5.17 -5.24
CA PRO A 145 18.21 3.73 -5.14
C PRO A 145 18.61 3.15 -3.77
N GLY A 146 18.04 1.99 -3.44
CA GLY A 146 18.45 1.16 -2.30
C GLY A 146 17.50 1.19 -1.10
N SER A 147 16.56 2.14 -1.02
CA SER A 147 15.59 2.18 0.08
C SER A 147 14.19 2.59 -0.40
N TRP A 148 13.25 1.64 -0.35
CA TRP A 148 11.83 1.91 -0.61
C TRP A 148 11.18 2.78 0.49
N LEU A 149 11.75 2.79 1.70
CA LEU A 149 11.35 3.76 2.71
C LEU A 149 11.78 5.18 2.30
N ASP A 150 13.00 5.38 1.82
CA ASP A 150 13.42 6.70 1.30
C ASP A 150 12.55 7.12 0.11
N ALA A 151 12.21 6.20 -0.78
CA ALA A 151 11.28 6.45 -1.87
C ALA A 151 9.89 6.88 -1.37
N ALA A 152 9.36 6.23 -0.32
CA ALA A 152 8.09 6.63 0.29
C ALA A 152 8.17 8.02 0.95
N GLY A 153 9.29 8.34 1.59
CA GLY A 153 9.54 9.70 2.11
C GLY A 153 9.53 10.76 1.00
N CYS A 154 10.15 10.46 -0.14
CA CYS A 154 10.12 11.30 -1.34
C CYS A 154 8.71 11.41 -1.93
N TYR A 155 7.95 10.31 -1.99
CA TYR A 155 6.58 10.28 -2.50
C TYR A 155 5.70 11.29 -1.76
N HIS A 156 5.75 11.28 -0.42
CA HIS A 156 4.94 12.15 0.41
C HIS A 156 5.47 13.58 0.49
N HIS A 157 6.80 13.75 0.54
CA HIS A 157 7.43 15.05 0.69
C HIS A 157 8.76 15.12 -0.07
N PRO A 158 8.74 15.45 -1.38
CA PRO A 158 9.92 15.39 -2.25
C PRO A 158 11.10 16.23 -1.79
N ALA A 159 10.85 17.34 -1.06
CA ALA A 159 11.90 18.19 -0.50
C ALA A 159 12.64 17.54 0.70
N GLY A 160 12.22 16.36 1.16
CA GLY A 160 12.87 15.62 2.24
C GLY A 160 12.62 16.23 3.63
N GLY A 161 13.62 16.14 4.50
CA GLY A 161 13.59 16.72 5.85
C GLY A 161 12.72 15.95 6.86
N GLN A 162 12.34 16.66 7.93
CA GLN A 162 11.54 16.09 9.03
C GLN A 162 10.18 15.52 8.58
N PRO A 163 9.43 16.16 7.66
CA PRO A 163 8.17 15.57 7.16
C PRO A 163 8.38 14.20 6.50
N ALA A 164 9.37 14.07 5.60
CA ALA A 164 9.71 12.79 4.97
C ALA A 164 10.20 11.75 6.01
N ALA A 165 10.95 12.18 7.03
CA ALA A 165 11.37 11.28 8.11
C ALA A 165 10.20 10.73 8.93
N ARG A 166 9.22 11.57 9.27
CA ARG A 166 7.99 11.15 9.96
C ARG A 166 7.19 10.19 9.11
N TYR A 167 7.02 10.50 7.82
CA TYR A 167 6.30 9.64 6.90
C TYR A 167 6.95 8.26 6.74
N ARG A 168 8.28 8.20 6.65
CA ARG A 168 9.03 6.92 6.65
C ARG A 168 8.75 6.06 7.88
N ALA A 169 8.62 6.67 9.06
CA ALA A 169 8.30 5.94 10.28
C ALA A 169 6.88 5.35 10.25
N ILE A 170 5.90 6.10 9.72
CA ILE A 170 4.53 5.62 9.52
C ILE A 170 4.50 4.42 8.56
N VAL A 171 5.12 4.56 7.39
CA VAL A 171 5.20 3.49 6.38
C VAL A 171 5.89 2.24 6.94
N ARG A 172 7.00 2.42 7.69
CA ARG A 172 7.68 1.31 8.37
C ARG A 172 6.75 0.58 9.35
N GLY A 173 5.93 1.32 10.10
CA GLY A 173 4.95 0.74 11.01
C GLY A 173 3.87 -0.08 10.31
N HIS A 174 3.47 0.30 9.10
CA HIS A 174 2.58 -0.51 8.26
C HIS A 174 3.28 -1.75 7.70
N LEU A 175 4.52 -1.61 7.19
CA LEU A 175 5.30 -2.74 6.68
C LEU A 175 5.52 -3.84 7.73
N ALA A 176 5.76 -3.47 8.98
CA ALA A 176 5.93 -4.44 10.07
C ALA A 176 4.68 -5.27 10.39
N LYS A 177 3.52 -4.88 9.85
CA LYS A 177 2.22 -5.56 10.05
C LYS A 177 1.70 -6.23 8.78
N ILE A 178 2.51 -6.27 7.72
CA ILE A 178 2.14 -6.85 6.42
C ILE A 178 2.90 -8.16 6.26
N SER A 179 2.16 -9.26 6.02
CA SER A 179 2.77 -10.51 5.60
C SER A 179 3.46 -10.29 4.26
N PRO A 180 4.72 -10.70 4.08
CA PRO A 180 5.36 -10.66 2.77
C PRO A 180 4.50 -11.40 1.75
N ALA A 181 4.24 -10.76 0.61
CA ALA A 181 3.66 -11.47 -0.52
C ALA A 181 4.62 -12.60 -0.93
N PRO A 182 4.11 -13.73 -1.47
CA PRO A 182 4.97 -14.76 -2.04
C PRO A 182 5.89 -14.09 -3.06
N ARG A 183 7.21 -14.10 -2.80
CA ARG A 183 8.17 -13.61 -3.79
C ARG A 183 8.14 -14.60 -4.95
N ILE A 184 7.48 -14.23 -6.04
CA ILE A 184 7.77 -14.89 -7.31
C ILE A 184 9.17 -14.42 -7.67
N SER A 185 10.16 -15.25 -7.36
CA SER A 185 11.51 -15.09 -7.89
C SER A 185 11.37 -14.83 -9.38
N ALA A 186 11.93 -13.72 -9.87
CA ALA A 186 12.14 -13.60 -11.31
C ALA A 186 12.78 -14.90 -11.78
N PRO A 187 12.33 -15.53 -12.89
CA PRO A 187 13.02 -16.69 -13.39
C PRO A 187 14.48 -16.29 -13.54
N ALA A 188 15.37 -17.05 -12.89
CA ALA A 188 16.80 -16.89 -13.07
C ALA A 188 17.02 -16.82 -14.58
N ALA A 189 17.68 -15.76 -15.06
CA ALA A 189 18.02 -15.62 -16.47
C ALA A 189 18.62 -16.96 -16.91
N GLU A 190 17.87 -17.70 -17.73
CA GLU A 190 18.28 -19.01 -18.19
C GLU A 190 19.57 -18.75 -18.96
N ALA A 191 20.69 -19.30 -18.46
CA ALA A 191 21.98 -19.16 -19.10
C ALA A 191 21.81 -19.54 -20.58
N PRO A 192 22.41 -18.79 -21.52
CA PRO A 192 22.26 -19.09 -22.94
C PRO A 192 22.66 -20.54 -23.17
N ARG A 193 21.70 -21.38 -23.58
CA ARG A 193 21.97 -22.75 -23.99
C ARG A 193 22.98 -22.64 -25.12
N SER A 194 24.18 -23.17 -24.92
CA SER A 194 25.17 -23.24 -25.98
C SER A 194 24.55 -24.06 -27.10
N VAL A 195 24.28 -23.45 -28.24
CA VAL A 195 23.98 -24.17 -29.47
C VAL A 195 25.30 -24.81 -29.88
N ALA A 196 25.54 -26.03 -29.39
CA ALA A 196 26.61 -26.86 -29.91
C ALA A 196 26.33 -27.06 -31.40
N ALA A 197 27.35 -26.78 -32.22
CA ALA A 197 27.29 -26.81 -33.66
C ALA A 197 26.74 -28.17 -34.16
N LEU A 198 25.58 -28.13 -34.81
CA LEU A 198 25.16 -29.17 -35.72
C LEU A 198 26.11 -29.11 -36.92
N THR A 199 27.05 -30.05 -36.97
CA THR A 199 27.79 -30.37 -38.19
C THR A 199 26.78 -30.81 -39.26
N PRO A 200 26.83 -30.27 -40.49
CA PRO A 200 25.99 -30.77 -41.57
C PRO A 200 26.41 -32.19 -41.97
N ASP A 201 25.41 -33.07 -42.05
CA ASP A 201 25.51 -34.44 -42.54
C ASP A 201 25.86 -34.47 -44.04
N PRO A 202 26.98 -35.07 -44.49
CA PRO A 202 27.31 -35.16 -45.90
C PRO A 202 26.71 -36.44 -46.48
N GLY A 203 25.44 -36.39 -46.90
CA GLY A 203 24.74 -37.63 -47.23
C GLY A 203 23.53 -37.53 -48.16
N PHE A 204 23.55 -36.70 -49.20
CA PHE A 204 22.62 -36.86 -50.31
C PHE A 204 23.41 -37.03 -51.62
N ARG A 205 23.44 -38.27 -52.12
CA ARG A 205 24.05 -38.67 -53.39
C ARG A 205 22.92 -38.84 -54.40
N LEU A 206 23.08 -38.23 -55.58
CA LEU A 206 22.16 -38.28 -56.70
C LEU A 206 22.50 -39.47 -57.59
N ASP A 207 21.65 -40.50 -57.54
CA ASP A 207 21.55 -41.59 -58.51
C ASP A 207 20.05 -41.97 -58.62
#